data_AF-A0A133VI24-F1
#
_entry.id   AF-A0A133VI24-F1
#
_cell.length_a   1.000
_cell.length_b   1.000
_cell.length_c   1.000
_cell.angle_alpha   90.00
_cell.angle_beta   90.00
_cell.angle_gamma   90.00
#
_symmetry.space_group_name_H-M   'P 1'
#
loop_
_entity.id
_entity.type
_entity.pdbx_description
1 polymer ?
#
loop_
_entity_poly.entity_id
_entity_poly.type
_entity_poly.pdbx_seq_one_letter_code
_entity_poly.pdbx_strand_id
1 'polypeptide(L)'
;MLKNIARAGKIFLFGILLGTFFCILSEAYFKSAEEATRGFLEAKVSALPSSPALLSLAIFLNNLLVVILASVGSICLILFITWGRKNISLWQKMDESRFSRVLDRYVWRFTKYIKPKFAQIKSKINRDIFIIGYGLPTLVMIVNGWFFGFLFTNEFLEQNLAGIVQFLRWIAPHGIIEIPVILASAGLGYSFIDDLLDSLYQDKTKEVRKKARLKLHSKRTAKALVILTVLLSIAALIEVFLTPQIA
;
A
#
# COMPACT_ATOMS: atom_id res chain seq x y z
N MET A 1 18.32 0.64 4.09
CA MET A 1 17.31 1.64 3.64
C MET A 1 17.52 2.00 2.17
N LEU A 2 18.67 2.53 1.74
CA LEU A 2 18.93 2.86 0.32
C LEU A 2 18.65 1.71 -0.67
N LYS A 3 19.12 0.49 -0.37
CA LYS A 3 18.81 -0.71 -1.16
C LYS A 3 17.30 -0.93 -1.38
N ASN A 4 16.49 -0.64 -0.37
CA ASN A 4 15.04 -0.84 -0.41
C ASN A 4 14.31 0.30 -1.11
N ILE A 5 14.85 1.52 -1.05
CA ILE A 5 14.39 2.64 -1.87
C ILE A 5 14.67 2.33 -3.34
N ALA A 6 15.86 1.82 -3.67
CA ALA A 6 16.17 1.38 -5.03
C ALA A 6 15.24 0.25 -5.51
N ARG A 7 14.90 -0.71 -4.62
CA ARG A 7 13.90 -1.75 -4.89
C ARG A 7 12.54 -1.13 -5.21
N ALA A 8 12.06 -0.19 -4.38
CA ALA A 8 10.81 0.52 -4.61
C ALA A 8 10.83 1.27 -5.96
N GLY A 9 11.94 1.94 -6.28
CA GLY A 9 12.11 2.66 -7.55
C GLY A 9 11.99 1.74 -8.76
N LYS A 10 12.60 0.55 -8.74
CA LYS A 10 12.45 -0.43 -9.82
C LYS A 10 11.00 -0.90 -10.00
N ILE A 11 10.29 -1.13 -8.90
CA ILE A 11 8.89 -1.56 -8.94
C ILE A 11 7.99 -0.43 -9.43
N PHE A 12 8.26 0.80 -9.02
CA PHE A 12 7.55 1.99 -9.50
C PHE A 12 7.77 2.20 -11.01
N LEU A 13 9.01 2.09 -11.49
CA LEU A 13 9.33 2.12 -12.92
C LEU A 13 8.64 1.00 -13.70
N PHE A 14 8.59 -0.21 -13.15
CA PHE A 14 7.81 -1.30 -13.73
C PHE A 14 6.32 -0.95 -13.82
N GLY A 15 5.76 -0.31 -12.78
CA GLY A 15 4.42 0.26 -12.81
C GLY A 15 4.24 1.24 -13.98
N ILE A 16 5.17 2.18 -14.17
CA ILE A 16 5.14 3.14 -15.30
C ILE A 16 5.08 2.41 -16.64
N LEU A 17 5.95 1.42 -16.84
CA LEU A 17 5.97 0.63 -18.07
C LEU A 17 4.64 -0.10 -18.30
N LEU A 18 4.03 -0.65 -17.25
CA LEU A 18 2.70 -1.24 -17.34
C LEU A 18 1.65 -0.19 -17.74
N GLY A 19 1.66 0.99 -17.12
CA GLY A 19 0.74 2.08 -17.44
C GLY A 19 0.81 2.49 -18.91
N THR A 20 2.03 2.71 -19.41
CA THR A 20 2.29 3.02 -20.81
C THR A 20 1.84 1.88 -21.74
N PHE A 21 2.20 0.64 -21.40
CA PHE A 21 1.84 -0.53 -22.20
C PHE A 21 0.32 -0.69 -22.32
N PHE A 22 -0.41 -0.56 -21.21
CA PHE A 22 -1.88 -0.64 -21.21
C PHE A 22 -2.52 0.54 -21.97
N CYS A 23 -1.94 1.73 -21.89
CA CYS A 23 -2.43 2.88 -22.65
C CYS A 23 -2.26 2.67 -24.17
N ILE A 24 -1.12 2.13 -24.62
CA ILE A 24 -0.84 1.87 -26.05
C ILE A 24 -1.64 0.71 -26.61
N LEU A 25 -1.78 -0.39 -25.86
CA LEU A 25 -2.25 -1.66 -26.42
C LEU A 25 -3.72 -1.70 -26.82
N SER A 26 -4.49 -0.67 -26.49
CA SER A 26 -5.92 -0.84 -26.55
C SER A 26 -6.67 0.44 -26.87
N GLU A 27 -7.10 0.57 -28.12
CA GLU A 27 -8.17 1.50 -28.49
C GLU A 27 -9.46 1.24 -27.69
N ALA A 28 -9.78 -0.03 -27.41
CA ALA A 28 -11.00 -0.42 -26.68
C ALA A 28 -10.90 -0.18 -25.15
N TYR A 29 -9.72 -0.41 -24.57
CA TYR A 29 -9.48 -0.08 -23.15
C TYR A 29 -9.22 1.41 -23.00
N PHE A 30 -8.77 2.14 -24.03
CA PHE A 30 -8.67 3.60 -23.99
C PHE A 30 -10.04 4.19 -23.73
N LYS A 31 -11.06 3.85 -24.54
CA LYS A 31 -12.43 4.34 -24.28
C LYS A 31 -13.01 3.89 -22.94
N SER A 32 -12.88 2.61 -22.59
CA SER A 32 -13.45 2.10 -21.34
C SER A 32 -12.72 2.59 -20.09
N ALA A 33 -11.38 2.68 -20.13
CA ALA A 33 -10.58 3.24 -19.05
C ALA A 33 -10.71 4.75 -18.99
N GLU A 34 -10.82 5.46 -20.13
CA GLU A 34 -11.13 6.88 -20.18
C GLU A 34 -12.50 7.15 -19.55
N GLU A 35 -13.55 6.42 -19.92
CA GLU A 35 -14.87 6.54 -19.30
C GLU A 35 -14.85 6.23 -17.80
N ALA A 36 -14.17 5.15 -17.38
CA ALA A 36 -14.06 4.79 -15.97
C ALA A 36 -13.21 5.80 -15.17
N THR A 37 -12.10 6.27 -15.75
CA THR A 37 -11.19 7.22 -15.13
C THR A 37 -11.83 8.60 -15.09
N ARG A 38 -12.50 9.02 -16.16
CA ARG A 38 -13.26 10.26 -16.24
C ARG A 38 -14.44 10.24 -15.27
N GLY A 39 -15.22 9.16 -15.21
CA GLY A 39 -16.30 9.03 -14.21
C GLY A 39 -15.76 9.06 -12.77
N PHE A 40 -14.64 8.39 -12.50
CA PHE A 40 -13.98 8.44 -11.20
C PHE A 40 -13.41 9.83 -10.88
N LEU A 41 -12.80 10.49 -11.86
CA LEU A 41 -12.25 11.84 -11.73
C LEU A 41 -13.37 12.85 -11.54
N GLU A 42 -14.42 12.83 -12.35
CA GLU A 42 -15.59 13.71 -12.20
C GLU A 42 -16.26 13.52 -10.85
N ALA A 43 -16.43 12.28 -10.38
CA ALA A 43 -16.94 12.00 -9.03
C ALA A 43 -15.99 12.51 -7.93
N LYS A 44 -14.67 12.38 -8.10
CA LYS A 44 -13.69 12.93 -7.16
C LYS A 44 -13.68 14.46 -7.18
N VAL A 45 -13.64 15.07 -8.36
CA VAL A 45 -13.54 16.51 -8.61
C VAL A 45 -14.79 17.22 -8.12
N SER A 46 -15.98 16.67 -8.38
CA SER A 46 -17.23 17.20 -7.82
C SER A 46 -17.31 17.09 -6.29
N ALA A 47 -16.61 16.12 -5.69
CA ALA A 47 -16.46 16.00 -4.26
C ALA A 47 -15.30 16.86 -3.69
N LEU A 48 -14.49 17.51 -4.54
CA LEU A 48 -13.38 18.32 -4.07
C LEU A 48 -13.90 19.64 -3.46
N PRO A 49 -13.35 20.04 -2.30
CA PRO A 49 -13.70 21.32 -1.70
C PRO A 49 -13.31 22.49 -2.61
N SER A 50 -14.19 23.48 -2.74
CA SER A 50 -13.90 24.71 -3.51
C SER A 50 -12.88 25.62 -2.80
N SER A 51 -12.67 25.43 -1.48
CA SER A 51 -11.69 26.19 -0.72
C SER A 51 -10.27 25.64 -0.95
N PRO A 52 -9.29 26.46 -1.37
CA PRO A 52 -7.91 26.02 -1.56
C PRO A 52 -7.32 25.32 -0.32
N ALA A 53 -7.63 25.81 0.88
CA ALA A 53 -7.15 25.19 2.12
C ALA A 53 -7.67 23.75 2.29
N LEU A 54 -8.95 23.52 1.97
CA LEU A 54 -9.55 22.19 2.07
C LEU A 54 -9.09 21.27 0.93
N LEU A 55 -8.85 21.80 -0.27
CA LEU A 55 -8.23 21.06 -1.38
C LEU A 55 -6.81 20.58 -1.00
N SER A 56 -5.99 21.47 -0.43
CA SER A 56 -4.63 21.15 0.01
C SER A 56 -4.63 20.08 1.10
N LEU A 57 -5.55 20.20 2.07
CA LEU A 57 -5.76 19.17 3.08
C LEU A 57 -6.17 17.83 2.47
N ALA A 58 -7.06 17.81 1.48
CA ALA A 58 -7.51 16.57 0.82
C ALA A 58 -6.36 15.88 0.08
N ILE A 59 -5.55 16.63 -0.67
CA ILE A 59 -4.34 16.14 -1.35
C ILE A 59 -3.36 15.57 -0.33
N PHE A 60 -3.06 16.33 0.72
CA PHE A 60 -2.18 15.90 1.80
C PHE A 60 -2.65 14.59 2.44
N LEU A 61 -3.94 14.47 2.78
CA LEU A 61 -4.48 13.28 3.42
C LEU A 61 -4.43 12.05 2.50
N ASN A 62 -4.68 12.23 1.20
CA ASN A 62 -4.57 11.16 0.22
C ASN A 62 -3.12 10.64 0.14
N ASN A 63 -2.14 11.54 0.04
CA ASN A 63 -0.73 11.16 -0.04
C ASN A 63 -0.21 10.61 1.29
N LEU A 64 -0.73 11.10 2.42
CA LEU A 64 -0.43 10.57 3.75
C LEU A 64 -0.93 9.12 3.88
N LEU A 65 -2.13 8.83 3.38
CA LEU A 65 -2.66 7.46 3.37
C LEU A 65 -1.76 6.52 2.56
N VAL A 66 -1.31 6.95 1.37
CA VAL A 66 -0.36 6.20 0.53
C VAL A 66 0.93 5.91 1.29
N VAL A 67 1.51 6.93 1.94
CA VAL A 67 2.73 6.78 2.76
C VAL A 67 2.52 5.82 3.93
N ILE A 68 1.39 5.91 4.65
CA ILE A 68 1.07 5.01 5.77
C ILE A 68 0.94 3.57 5.28
N LEU A 69 0.21 3.34 4.18
CA LEU A 69 0.02 2.00 3.62
C LEU A 69 1.34 1.40 3.14
N ALA A 70 2.16 2.17 2.44
CA ALA A 70 3.45 1.73 1.93
C ALA A 70 4.50 1.49 3.02
N SER A 71 4.48 2.27 4.11
CA SER A 71 5.50 2.20 5.16
C SER A 71 5.16 1.27 6.31
N VAL A 72 3.98 1.41 6.92
CA VAL A 72 3.60 0.68 8.14
C VAL A 72 2.43 -0.27 7.93
N GLY A 73 1.68 -0.13 6.84
CA GLY A 73 0.51 -0.95 6.52
C GLY A 73 0.79 -2.45 6.61
N SER A 74 1.93 -2.91 6.04
CA SER A 74 2.33 -4.31 6.11
C SER A 74 2.57 -4.79 7.55
N ILE A 75 3.30 -4.02 8.36
CA ILE A 75 3.53 -4.38 9.77
C ILE A 75 2.19 -4.46 10.51
N CYS A 76 1.30 -3.49 10.32
CA CYS A 76 0.00 -3.47 10.96
C CYS A 76 -0.83 -4.71 10.60
N LEU A 77 -0.81 -5.11 9.32
CA LEU A 77 -1.53 -6.31 8.89
C LEU A 77 -0.89 -7.60 9.43
N ILE A 78 0.44 -7.69 9.48
CA ILE A 78 1.14 -8.82 10.10
C ILE A 78 0.76 -8.92 11.59
N LEU A 79 0.73 -7.79 12.30
CA LEU A 79 0.30 -7.75 13.70
C LEU A 79 -1.15 -8.20 13.85
N PHE A 80 -2.05 -7.77 12.96
CA PHE A 80 -3.45 -8.17 12.94
C PHE A 80 -3.62 -9.68 12.69
N ILE A 81 -2.98 -10.22 11.65
CA ILE A 81 -3.04 -11.66 11.31
C ILE A 81 -2.48 -12.50 12.45
N THR A 82 -1.30 -12.13 12.98
CA THR A 82 -0.69 -12.88 14.08
C THR A 82 -1.54 -12.76 15.36
N TRP A 83 -2.19 -11.62 15.61
CA TRP A 83 -3.15 -11.44 16.71
C TRP A 83 -4.34 -12.40 16.58
N GLY A 84 -4.98 -12.45 15.41
CA GLY A 84 -6.04 -13.41 15.11
C GLY A 84 -5.63 -14.86 15.39
N ARG A 85 -4.41 -15.25 14.96
CA ARG A 85 -3.86 -16.60 15.20
C ARG A 85 -3.75 -16.95 16.70
N LYS A 86 -3.30 -16.00 17.52
CA LYS A 86 -3.21 -16.22 18.99
C LYS A 86 -4.60 -16.46 19.57
N ASN A 87 -5.57 -15.63 19.21
CA ASN A 87 -6.91 -15.75 19.76
C ASN A 87 -7.57 -17.06 19.33
N ILE A 88 -7.50 -17.44 18.04
CA ILE A 88 -8.01 -18.74 17.56
C ILE A 88 -7.37 -19.91 18.34
N SER A 89 -6.06 -19.86 18.61
CA SER A 89 -5.40 -20.90 19.41
C SER A 89 -5.85 -20.91 20.88
N LEU A 90 -6.23 -19.77 21.44
CA LEU A 90 -6.80 -19.69 22.79
C LEU A 90 -8.22 -20.26 22.82
N TRP A 91 -9.03 -20.01 21.78
CA TRP A 91 -10.34 -20.66 21.61
C TRP A 91 -10.21 -22.18 21.52
N GLN A 92 -9.19 -22.70 20.83
CA GLN A 92 -8.92 -24.15 20.79
C GLN A 92 -8.43 -24.72 22.13
N LYS A 93 -7.78 -23.90 22.96
CA LYS A 93 -7.29 -24.30 24.29
C LYS A 93 -8.28 -24.06 25.41
N MET A 94 -9.34 -23.28 25.17
CA MET A 94 -10.48 -23.15 26.07
C MET A 94 -11.24 -24.48 26.08
N ASP A 95 -10.67 -25.36 26.88
CA ASP A 95 -11.13 -26.63 27.40
C ASP A 95 -12.25 -27.33 26.63
N GLU A 96 -11.85 -28.42 25.95
CA GLU A 96 -12.74 -29.50 25.54
C GLU A 96 -13.72 -29.82 26.67
N SER A 97 -13.35 -29.79 27.97
CA SER A 97 -14.25 -30.16 29.07
C SER A 97 -15.47 -29.23 29.31
N ARG A 98 -15.40 -27.95 28.94
CA ARG A 98 -16.52 -26.99 29.09
C ARG A 98 -17.34 -26.83 27.81
N PHE A 99 -16.72 -26.99 26.65
CA PHE A 99 -17.39 -26.86 25.35
C PHE A 99 -17.97 -28.19 24.84
N SER A 100 -17.39 -29.34 25.25
CA SER A 100 -17.78 -30.68 24.80
C SER A 100 -19.17 -31.09 25.25
N ARG A 101 -19.58 -30.80 26.50
CA ARG A 101 -20.86 -31.29 27.01
C ARG A 101 -22.09 -30.75 26.27
N VAL A 102 -22.01 -29.57 25.68
CA VAL A 102 -23.13 -28.96 24.94
C VAL A 102 -23.03 -29.18 23.42
N LEU A 103 -21.80 -29.30 22.88
CA LEU A 103 -21.57 -29.38 21.43
C LEU A 103 -21.09 -30.74 20.93
N ASP A 104 -20.71 -31.70 21.77
CA ASP A 104 -20.12 -33.00 21.35
C ASP A 104 -21.00 -33.79 20.39
N ARG A 105 -22.33 -33.68 20.50
CA ARG A 105 -23.24 -34.44 19.65
C ARG A 105 -23.33 -33.90 18.21
N TYR A 106 -23.05 -32.60 18.00
CA TYR A 106 -23.15 -31.95 16.69
C TYR A 106 -21.78 -31.56 16.10
N VAL A 107 -20.82 -31.19 16.94
CA VAL A 107 -19.53 -30.63 16.53
C VAL A 107 -18.47 -31.68 16.27
N TRP A 108 -18.53 -32.87 16.88
CA TRP A 108 -17.53 -33.93 16.63
C TRP A 108 -17.48 -34.36 15.16
N ARG A 109 -18.63 -34.41 14.47
CA ARG A 109 -18.69 -34.64 13.03
C ARG A 109 -18.06 -33.48 12.26
N PHE A 110 -18.30 -32.24 12.68
CA PHE A 110 -17.79 -31.04 12.01
C PHE A 110 -16.27 -30.86 12.19
N THR A 111 -15.75 -31.05 13.40
CA THR A 111 -14.32 -30.89 13.72
C THR A 111 -13.46 -31.97 13.06
N LYS A 112 -13.94 -33.20 12.91
CA LYS A 112 -13.22 -34.27 12.20
C LYS A 112 -12.94 -33.92 10.73
N TYR A 113 -13.87 -33.21 10.06
CA TYR A 113 -13.68 -32.72 8.69
C TYR A 113 -12.85 -31.43 8.61
N ILE A 114 -12.84 -30.62 9.66
CA ILE A 114 -12.20 -29.30 9.67
C ILE A 114 -10.74 -29.36 10.14
N LYS A 115 -10.39 -30.24 11.09
CA LYS A 115 -9.03 -30.38 11.65
C LYS A 115 -7.92 -30.55 10.58
N PRO A 116 -8.05 -31.46 9.58
CA PRO A 116 -7.03 -31.61 8.55
C PRO A 116 -6.95 -30.38 7.63
N LYS A 117 -8.08 -29.73 7.32
CA LYS A 117 -8.09 -28.46 6.55
C LYS A 117 -7.39 -27.33 7.31
N PHE A 118 -7.55 -27.25 8.64
CA PHE A 118 -6.85 -26.25 9.46
C PHE A 118 -5.34 -26.46 9.54
N ALA A 119 -4.86 -27.71 9.54
CA ALA A 119 -3.43 -28.01 9.49
C ALA A 119 -2.81 -27.58 8.14
N GLN A 120 -3.51 -27.81 7.03
CA GLN A 120 -3.12 -27.27 5.71
C GLN A 120 -3.19 -25.74 5.65
N ILE A 121 -4.18 -25.12 6.29
CA ILE A 121 -4.28 -23.65 6.39
C ILE A 121 -3.08 -23.06 7.15
N LYS A 122 -2.57 -23.73 8.19
CA LYS A 122 -1.43 -23.25 8.98
C LYS A 122 -0.12 -23.13 8.19
N SER A 123 0.18 -24.04 7.25
CA SER A 123 1.37 -23.96 6.41
C SER A 123 1.22 -22.93 5.26
N LYS A 124 0.00 -22.73 4.75
CA LYS A 124 -0.31 -21.67 3.77
C LYS A 124 -0.14 -20.27 4.35
N ILE A 125 -0.55 -20.06 5.61
CA ILE A 125 -0.56 -18.73 6.25
C ILE A 125 0.82 -18.06 6.31
N ASN A 126 1.93 -18.79 6.48
CA ASN A 126 3.26 -18.16 6.52
C ASN A 126 3.70 -17.64 5.15
N ARG A 127 3.31 -18.35 4.08
CA ARG A 127 3.45 -17.86 2.71
C ARG A 127 2.56 -16.63 2.49
N ASP A 128 1.34 -16.64 3.03
CA ASP A 128 0.42 -15.50 2.93
C ASP A 128 0.95 -14.27 3.67
N ILE A 129 1.52 -14.42 4.87
CA ILE A 129 2.12 -13.31 5.62
C ILE A 129 3.33 -12.72 4.86
N PHE A 130 4.12 -13.55 4.20
CA PHE A 130 5.21 -13.08 3.33
C PHE A 130 4.69 -12.32 2.11
N ILE A 131 3.71 -12.90 1.40
CA ILE A 131 3.06 -12.28 0.24
C ILE A 131 2.47 -10.94 0.63
N ILE A 132 1.80 -10.87 1.78
CA ILE A 132 1.18 -9.63 2.23
C ILE A 132 2.23 -8.61 2.70
N GLY A 133 3.27 -9.07 3.41
CA GLY A 133 4.35 -8.23 3.89
C GLY A 133 4.99 -7.42 2.77
N TYR A 134 5.45 -8.09 1.70
CA TYR A 134 6.00 -7.44 0.51
C TYR A 134 4.95 -6.93 -0.45
N GLY A 135 3.76 -7.54 -0.46
CA GLY A 135 2.72 -7.28 -1.43
C GLY A 135 2.13 -5.89 -1.28
N LEU A 136 1.88 -5.43 -0.06
CA LEU A 136 1.25 -4.11 0.12
C LEU A 136 2.12 -2.95 -0.40
N PRO A 137 3.42 -2.79 -0.03
CA PRO A 137 4.25 -1.72 -0.55
C PRO A 137 4.48 -1.87 -2.05
N THR A 138 4.58 -3.12 -2.54
CA THR A 138 4.72 -3.42 -3.97
C THR A 138 3.49 -3.00 -4.75
N LEU A 139 2.29 -3.32 -4.26
CA LEU A 139 1.03 -2.92 -4.88
C LEU A 139 0.91 -1.40 -4.92
N VAL A 140 1.25 -0.70 -3.82
CA VAL A 140 1.25 0.76 -3.80
C VAL A 140 2.21 1.31 -4.86
N MET A 141 3.43 0.78 -4.99
CA MET A 141 4.39 1.23 -6.01
C MET A 141 3.90 0.95 -7.44
N ILE A 142 3.33 -0.24 -7.69
CA ILE A 142 2.81 -0.61 -9.01
C ILE A 142 1.65 0.30 -9.40
N VAL A 143 0.67 0.51 -8.51
CA VAL A 143 -0.51 1.34 -8.81
C VAL A 143 -0.12 2.80 -9.06
N ASN A 144 0.74 3.38 -8.22
CA ASN A 144 1.20 4.76 -8.43
C ASN A 144 2.04 4.90 -9.70
N GLY A 145 2.95 3.95 -9.96
CA GLY A 145 3.73 3.94 -11.20
C GLY A 145 2.84 3.78 -12.43
N TRP A 146 1.87 2.85 -12.39
CA TRP A 146 0.90 2.61 -13.46
C TRP A 146 0.10 3.86 -13.78
N PHE A 147 -0.44 4.54 -12.76
CA PHE A 147 -1.18 5.77 -12.96
C PHE A 147 -0.32 6.87 -13.62
N PHE A 148 0.93 6.99 -13.19
CA PHE A 148 1.89 7.94 -13.77
C PHE A 148 2.19 7.63 -15.25
N GLY A 149 2.46 6.36 -15.57
CA GLY A 149 2.71 5.92 -16.94
C GLY A 149 1.49 6.08 -17.85
N PHE A 150 0.30 5.82 -17.32
CA PHE A 150 -0.96 6.05 -18.03
C PHE A 150 -1.14 7.53 -18.37
N LEU A 151 -1.07 8.43 -17.38
CA LEU A 151 -1.23 9.88 -17.61
C LEU A 151 -0.18 10.43 -18.57
N PHE A 152 1.09 10.04 -18.41
CA PHE A 152 2.16 10.46 -19.32
C PHE A 152 1.88 10.09 -20.77
N THR A 153 1.44 8.84 -20.97
CA THR A 153 1.20 8.31 -22.32
C THR A 153 -0.05 8.93 -22.92
N ASN A 154 -1.09 9.18 -22.12
CA ASN A 154 -2.31 9.84 -22.56
C ASN A 154 -2.03 11.25 -23.10
N GLU A 155 -1.33 12.08 -22.32
CA GLU A 155 -0.95 13.44 -22.73
C GLU A 155 -0.08 13.42 -23.99
N PHE A 156 0.86 12.47 -24.08
CA PHE A 156 1.69 12.30 -25.28
C PHE A 156 0.87 11.91 -26.52
N LEU A 157 -0.11 11.02 -26.40
CA LEU A 157 -0.94 10.60 -27.53
C LEU A 157 -1.89 11.73 -27.98
N GLU A 158 -2.40 12.54 -27.06
CA GLU A 158 -3.31 13.65 -27.38
C GLU A 158 -2.60 14.86 -27.99
N GLN A 159 -1.45 15.25 -27.44
CA GLN A 159 -0.79 16.53 -27.76
C GLN A 159 0.68 16.37 -28.19
N ASN A 160 1.16 15.15 -28.45
CA ASN A 160 2.55 14.85 -28.80
C ASN A 160 3.55 15.49 -27.80
N LEU A 161 4.58 16.18 -28.31
CA LEU A 161 5.59 16.86 -27.48
C LEU A 161 4.99 17.95 -26.58
N ALA A 162 3.92 18.61 -27.01
CA ALA A 162 3.24 19.62 -26.20
C ALA A 162 2.59 18.98 -24.96
N GLY A 163 2.02 17.79 -25.11
CA GLY A 163 1.45 17.03 -24.00
C GLY A 163 2.50 16.59 -22.98
N ILE A 164 3.70 16.19 -23.42
CA ILE A 164 4.81 15.90 -22.51
C ILE A 164 5.17 17.15 -21.69
N VAL A 165 5.27 18.31 -22.34
CA VAL A 165 5.57 19.57 -21.63
C VAL A 165 4.46 19.91 -20.63
N GLN A 166 3.20 19.73 -21.02
CA GLN A 166 2.04 19.97 -20.15
C GLN A 166 2.03 19.03 -18.94
N PHE A 167 2.22 17.74 -19.16
CA PHE A 167 2.36 16.73 -18.11
C PHE A 167 3.48 17.09 -17.12
N LEU A 168 4.65 17.49 -17.64
CA LEU A 168 5.78 17.91 -16.80
C LEU A 168 5.45 19.17 -16.01
N ARG A 169 4.71 20.13 -16.56
CA ARG A 169 4.26 21.32 -15.81
C ARG A 169 3.31 20.98 -14.68
N TRP A 170 2.41 20.03 -14.90
CA TRP A 170 1.47 19.57 -13.87
C TRP A 170 2.19 18.85 -12.74
N ILE A 171 3.11 17.94 -13.08
CA ILE A 171 3.77 17.08 -12.09
C ILE A 171 4.98 17.72 -11.44
N ALA A 172 5.79 18.51 -12.16
CA ALA A 172 7.07 18.99 -11.63
C ALA A 172 6.97 19.74 -10.29
N PRO A 173 5.99 20.63 -10.05
CA PRO A 173 5.94 21.40 -8.81
C PRO A 173 5.84 20.54 -7.55
N HIS A 174 5.01 19.50 -7.56
CA HIS A 174 4.78 18.64 -6.40
C HIS A 174 5.51 17.28 -6.50
N GLY A 175 5.58 16.70 -7.69
CA GLY A 175 6.18 15.39 -7.97
C GLY A 175 7.66 15.27 -7.63
N ILE A 176 8.42 16.39 -7.66
CA ILE A 176 9.82 16.42 -7.19
C ILE A 176 9.94 16.01 -5.72
N ILE A 177 8.94 16.32 -4.90
CA ILE A 177 8.93 15.98 -3.46
C ILE A 177 8.17 14.67 -3.23
N GLU A 178 7.02 14.49 -3.88
CA GLU A 178 6.15 13.34 -3.60
C GLU A 178 6.74 12.01 -4.03
N ILE A 179 7.36 11.93 -5.21
CA ILE A 179 7.93 10.68 -5.70
C ILE A 179 9.02 10.17 -4.75
N PRO A 180 10.04 10.98 -4.35
CA PRO A 180 11.01 10.55 -3.33
C PRO A 180 10.38 10.13 -2.01
N VAL A 181 9.35 10.84 -1.54
CA VAL A 181 8.65 10.52 -0.29
C VAL A 181 7.93 9.18 -0.37
N ILE A 182 7.21 8.92 -1.47
CA ILE A 182 6.52 7.65 -1.72
C ILE A 182 7.54 6.50 -1.81
N LEU A 183 8.64 6.68 -2.54
CA LEU A 183 9.71 5.68 -2.64
C LEU A 183 10.39 5.41 -1.29
N ALA A 184 10.65 6.46 -0.50
CA ALA A 184 11.21 6.35 0.84
C ALA A 184 10.26 5.60 1.80
N SER A 185 8.96 5.86 1.68
CA SER A 185 7.93 5.20 2.48
C SER A 185 7.84 3.70 2.19
N ALA A 186 7.84 3.29 0.92
CA ALA A 186 7.90 1.89 0.52
C ALA A 186 9.23 1.24 0.91
N GLY A 187 10.35 1.96 0.77
CA GLY A 187 11.67 1.51 1.22
C GLY A 187 11.72 1.21 2.72
N LEU A 188 11.02 2.02 3.54
CA LEU A 188 10.82 1.77 4.96
C LEU A 188 9.96 0.51 5.19
N GLY A 189 8.85 0.36 4.46
CA GLY A 189 8.00 -0.83 4.52
C GLY A 189 8.75 -2.12 4.19
N TYR A 190 9.54 -2.14 3.11
CA TYR A 190 10.39 -3.29 2.80
C TYR A 190 11.42 -3.59 3.89
N SER A 191 12.02 -2.56 4.49
CA SER A 191 13.01 -2.76 5.55
C SER A 191 12.41 -3.45 6.78
N PHE A 192 11.15 -3.15 7.10
CA PHE A 192 10.45 -3.85 8.16
C PHE A 192 10.24 -5.33 7.85
N ILE A 193 9.94 -5.69 6.61
CA ILE A 193 9.74 -7.08 6.25
C ILE A 193 11.07 -7.82 6.22
N ASP A 194 12.13 -7.22 5.67
CA ASP A 194 13.48 -7.79 5.68
C ASP A 194 13.90 -8.19 7.11
N ASP A 195 13.66 -7.31 8.11
CA ASP A 195 13.99 -7.56 9.52
C ASP A 195 13.15 -8.69 10.18
N LEU A 196 12.00 -9.03 9.58
CA LEU A 196 11.09 -10.06 10.07
C LEU A 196 11.27 -11.41 9.35
N LEU A 197 12.01 -11.45 8.23
CA LEU A 197 12.14 -12.62 7.37
C LEU A 197 12.51 -13.90 8.14
N ASP A 198 13.58 -13.87 8.93
CA ASP A 198 14.06 -15.07 9.63
C ASP A 198 13.00 -15.63 10.59
N SER A 199 12.33 -14.74 11.33
CA SER A 199 11.29 -15.13 12.27
C SER A 199 10.01 -15.60 11.57
N LEU A 200 9.73 -15.07 10.36
CA LEU A 200 8.63 -15.52 9.50
C LEU A 200 8.90 -16.92 8.91
N TYR A 201 10.12 -17.17 8.42
CA TYR A 201 10.52 -18.47 7.87
C TYR A 201 10.54 -19.57 8.94
N GLN A 202 10.92 -19.25 10.17
CA GLN A 202 10.97 -20.20 11.28
C GLN A 202 9.61 -20.39 11.99
N ASP A 203 8.50 -19.84 11.48
CA ASP A 203 7.16 -19.84 12.10
C ASP A 203 7.14 -19.29 13.55
N LYS A 204 8.09 -18.43 13.91
CA LYS A 204 8.22 -17.86 15.26
C LYS A 204 7.27 -16.68 15.46
N THR A 205 5.97 -16.94 15.40
CA THR A 205 4.89 -15.93 15.47
C THR A 205 5.03 -14.95 16.64
N LYS A 206 5.47 -15.43 17.82
CA LYS A 206 5.70 -14.58 19.01
C LYS A 206 6.86 -13.60 18.78
N GLU A 207 7.96 -14.06 18.19
CA GLU A 207 9.10 -13.20 17.85
C GLU A 207 8.74 -12.20 16.76
N VAL A 208 8.03 -12.63 15.71
CA VAL A 208 7.53 -11.74 14.64
C VAL A 208 6.75 -10.58 15.26
N ARG A 209 5.79 -10.87 16.13
CA ARG A 209 5.00 -9.83 16.81
C ARG A 209 5.87 -8.91 17.68
N LYS A 210 6.81 -9.49 18.45
CA LYS A 210 7.72 -8.72 19.30
C LYS A 210 8.57 -7.77 18.47
N LYS A 211 9.25 -8.27 17.43
CA LYS A 211 10.08 -7.48 16.52
C LYS A 211 9.28 -6.40 15.79
N ALA A 212 8.10 -6.75 15.26
CA ALA A 212 7.22 -5.81 14.56
C ALA A 212 6.78 -4.66 15.49
N ARG A 213 6.37 -4.96 16.73
CA ARG A 213 6.03 -3.93 17.73
C ARG A 213 7.22 -3.04 18.08
N LEU A 214 8.39 -3.62 18.30
CA LEU A 214 9.61 -2.86 18.61
C LEU A 214 9.99 -1.92 17.47
N LYS A 215 9.85 -2.36 16.22
CA LYS A 215 10.12 -1.53 15.04
C LYS A 215 9.10 -0.40 14.89
N LEU A 216 7.81 -0.70 15.06
CA LEU A 216 6.75 0.31 14.96
C LEU A 216 6.90 1.42 16.02
N HIS A 217 7.26 1.06 17.25
CA HIS A 217 7.46 2.02 18.36
C HIS A 217 8.88 2.59 18.42
N SER A 218 9.74 2.30 17.44
CA SER A 218 11.10 2.81 17.46
C SER A 218 11.12 4.31 17.16
N LYS A 219 11.98 5.06 17.88
CA LYS A 219 12.21 6.49 17.61
C LYS A 219 12.59 6.76 16.16
N ARG A 220 13.29 5.82 15.52
CA ARG A 220 13.69 5.91 14.10
C ARG A 220 12.49 5.88 13.17
N THR A 221 11.54 4.96 13.39
CA THR A 221 10.30 4.89 12.60
C THR A 221 9.46 6.15 12.80
N ALA A 222 9.27 6.58 14.04
CA ALA A 222 8.52 7.80 14.34
C ALA A 222 9.16 9.02 13.65
N LYS A 223 10.48 9.20 13.77
CA LYS A 223 11.21 10.28 13.10
C LYS A 223 11.07 10.22 11.58
N ALA A 224 11.17 9.03 10.99
CA ALA A 224 11.00 8.86 9.54
C ALA A 224 9.58 9.26 9.10
N LEU A 225 8.54 8.78 9.78
CA LEU A 225 7.16 9.14 9.47
C LEU A 225 6.91 10.64 9.61
N VAL A 226 7.40 11.28 10.67
CA VAL A 226 7.28 12.75 10.85
C VAL A 226 7.94 13.49 9.69
N ILE A 227 9.15 13.11 9.28
CA ILE A 227 9.84 13.74 8.15
C ILE A 227 9.02 13.56 6.86
N LEU A 228 8.54 12.35 6.58
CA LEU A 228 7.73 12.08 5.38
C LEU A 228 6.43 12.90 5.40
N THR A 229 5.75 12.99 6.55
CA THR A 229 4.54 13.79 6.70
C THR A 229 4.80 15.28 6.45
N VAL A 230 5.87 15.85 7.00
CA VAL A 230 6.22 17.26 6.78
C VAL A 230 6.50 17.53 5.29
N LEU A 231 7.23 16.63 4.63
CA LEU A 231 7.52 16.77 3.19
C LEU A 231 6.24 16.70 2.35
N LEU A 232 5.28 15.81 2.69
CA LEU A 232 3.98 15.78 2.02
C LEU A 232 3.16 17.05 2.26
N SER A 233 3.22 17.64 3.45
CA SER A 233 2.54 18.90 3.71
C SER A 233 3.10 20.01 2.80
N ILE A 234 4.41 20.06 2.62
CA ILE A 234 5.05 21.00 1.69
C ILE A 234 4.59 20.74 0.25
N ALA A 235 4.58 19.48 -0.20
CA ALA A 235 4.13 19.12 -1.53
C ALA A 235 2.68 19.55 -1.81
N ALA A 236 1.76 19.28 -0.88
CA ALA A 236 0.35 19.66 -1.01
C ALA A 236 0.12 21.18 -0.99
N LEU A 237 0.95 21.94 -0.29
CA LEU A 237 0.92 23.40 -0.35
C LEU A 237 1.41 23.91 -1.71
N ILE A 238 2.51 23.34 -2.22
CA ILE A 238 3.03 23.68 -3.55
C ILE A 238 1.96 23.36 -4.61
N GLU A 239 1.32 22.20 -4.52
CA GLU A 239 0.32 21.75 -5.49
C GLU A 239 -0.86 22.72 -5.60
N VAL A 240 -1.38 23.21 -4.47
CA VAL A 240 -2.56 24.06 -4.47
C VAL A 240 -2.24 25.53 -4.70
N PHE A 241 -1.15 26.03 -4.13
CA PHE A 241 -0.87 27.47 -4.16
C PHE A 241 0.08 27.89 -5.27
N LEU A 242 1.01 27.03 -5.70
CA LEU A 242 2.02 27.37 -6.70
C LEU A 242 1.74 26.75 -8.07
N THR A 243 1.33 25.47 -8.15
CA THR A 243 1.08 24.82 -9.45
C THR A 243 0.12 25.60 -10.35
N PRO A 244 -1.02 26.14 -9.88
CA PRO A 244 -1.95 26.88 -10.75
C PRO A 244 -1.37 28.18 -11.33
N GLN A 245 -0.26 28.69 -10.79
CA GLN A 245 0.41 29.89 -11.30
C GLN A 245 1.45 29.56 -12.38
N ILE A 246 1.84 28.29 -12.50
CA ILE A 246 2.96 27.81 -13.33
C ILE A 246 2.47 26.88 -14.45
N ALA A 247 1.40 26.12 -14.19
CA ALA A 247 0.80 25.12 -15.08
C ALA A 247 -0.23 25.71 -16.05
#